data_AF-A0A962SAF4-F1
#
_entry.id   AF-A0A962SAF4-F1
#
_cell.length_a   1.000
_cell.length_b   1.000
_cell.length_c   1.000
_cell.angle_alpha   90.00
_cell.angle_beta   90.00
_cell.angle_gamma   90.00
#
_symmetry.space_group_name_H-M   'P 1'
#
loop_
_entity.id
_entity.type
_entity.pdbx_description
1 polymer ?
#
loop_
_entity_poly.entity_id
_entity_poly.type
_entity_poly.pdbx_seq_one_letter_code
_entity_poly.pdbx_strand_id
1 'polypeptide(L)'
;MLAFYIVFELGLRQGEENYLAFLLTGLILWKWFASTITTSSGIINANRGLLNQVYLPKWIFPLTVVIGNTSKLLISCTVLILFLIGYG
;
A
#
# COMPACT_ATOMS: atom_id res chain seq x y z
N MET A 1 7.99 12.86 -4.52
CA MET A 1 7.64 14.28 -4.26
C MET A 1 7.13 14.98 -5.52
N LEU A 2 7.82 14.89 -6.67
CA LEU A 2 7.34 15.50 -7.94
C LEU A 2 5.96 15.02 -8.42
N ALA A 3 5.70 13.69 -8.39
CA ALA A 3 4.39 13.16 -8.77
C ALA A 3 3.26 13.67 -7.84
N PHE A 4 3.57 13.89 -6.57
CA PHE A 4 2.64 14.47 -5.59
C PHE A 4 2.35 15.93 -5.92
N TYR A 5 3.37 16.69 -6.28
CA TYR A 5 3.26 18.11 -6.64
C TYR A 5 2.37 18.29 -7.88
N ILE A 6 2.63 17.51 -8.94
CA ILE A 6 1.86 17.55 -10.20
C ILE A 6 0.38 17.21 -9.97
N VAL A 7 0.10 16.18 -9.16
CA VAL A 7 -1.26 15.73 -8.88
C VAL A 7 -2.02 16.70 -7.97
N PHE A 8 -1.33 17.40 -7.06
CA PHE A 8 -1.90 18.47 -6.24
C PHE A 8 -2.18 19.74 -7.05
N GLU A 9 -1.28 20.10 -7.97
CA GLU A 9 -1.36 21.30 -8.81
C GLU A 9 -2.45 21.20 -9.90
N LEU A 10 -2.67 20.00 -10.46
CA LEU A 10 -3.81 19.71 -11.34
C LEU A 10 -5.14 19.58 -10.59
N GLY A 11 -5.08 19.17 -9.32
CA GLY A 11 -6.24 18.87 -8.49
C GLY A 11 -6.91 20.05 -7.82
N LEU A 12 -6.10 20.98 -7.30
CA LEU A 12 -6.57 22.22 -6.66
C LEU A 12 -7.37 23.13 -7.61
N ARG A 13 -7.31 22.91 -8.93
CA ARG A 13 -8.08 23.67 -9.92
C ARG A 13 -9.52 23.17 -10.10
N GLN A 14 -9.85 21.99 -9.59
CA GLN A 14 -11.21 21.44 -9.60
C GLN A 14 -11.71 21.32 -8.16
N GLY A 15 -12.38 22.36 -7.67
CA GLY A 15 -12.97 22.41 -6.33
C GLY A 15 -14.21 21.51 -6.17
N GLU A 16 -14.11 20.22 -6.51
CA GLU A 16 -15.13 19.22 -6.17
C GLU A 16 -14.75 18.48 -4.89
N GLU A 17 -15.71 18.34 -3.97
CA GLU A 17 -15.58 17.67 -2.66
C GLU A 17 -15.00 16.25 -2.75
N ASN A 18 -15.14 15.57 -3.90
CA ASN A 18 -14.71 14.19 -4.09
C ASN A 18 -13.31 14.01 -4.68
N TYR A 19 -12.66 15.07 -5.19
CA TYR A 19 -11.35 14.94 -5.85
C TYR A 19 -10.25 14.52 -4.86
N LEU A 20 -10.29 15.06 -3.64
CA LEU A 20 -9.31 14.75 -2.61
C LEU A 20 -9.38 13.27 -2.18
N ALA A 21 -10.59 12.70 -2.11
CA ALA A 21 -10.82 11.30 -1.79
C ALA A 21 -10.33 10.36 -2.91
N PHE A 22 -10.54 10.72 -4.18
CA PHE A 22 -10.01 9.99 -5.34
C PHE A 22 -8.47 9.98 -5.38
N LEU A 23 -7.84 11.10 -5.03
CA LEU A 23 -6.39 11.22 -4.98
C LEU A 23 -5.79 10.40 -3.82
N LEU A 24 -6.42 10.44 -2.64
CA LEU A 24 -5.99 9.67 -1.48
C LEU A 24 -6.11 8.16 -1.70
N THR A 25 -7.17 7.70 -2.39
CA THR A 25 -7.35 6.27 -2.71
C THR A 25 -6.22 5.75 -3.58
N GLY A 26 -5.95 6.43 -4.71
CA GLY A 26 -4.87 6.05 -5.62
C GLY A 26 -3.50 6.07 -4.93
N LEU A 27 -3.26 7.04 -4.05
CA LEU A 27 -2.01 7.14 -3.30
C LEU A 27 -1.83 5.99 -2.30
N ILE A 28 -2.87 5.61 -1.56
CA ILE A 28 -2.83 4.54 -0.56
C ILE A 28 -2.59 3.20 -1.25
N LEU A 29 -3.29 2.94 -2.37
CA LEU A 29 -3.06 1.77 -3.22
C LEU A 29 -1.61 1.70 -3.72
N TRP A 30 -1.10 2.81 -4.25
CA TRP A 30 0.29 2.87 -4.74
C TRP A 30 1.31 2.65 -3.62
N LYS A 31 1.12 3.29 -2.45
CA LYS A 31 2.01 3.12 -1.29
C LYS A 31 2.03 1.69 -0.79
N TRP A 32 0.88 1.05 -0.69
CA TRP A 32 0.80 -0.36 -0.33
C TRP A 32 1.51 -1.25 -1.34
N PHE A 33 1.30 -1.03 -2.64
CA PHE A 33 1.92 -1.81 -3.71
C PHE A 33 3.45 -1.70 -3.67
N ALA A 34 3.96 -0.46 -3.62
CA ALA A 34 5.40 -0.20 -3.55
C ALA A 34 6.05 -0.79 -2.29
N SER A 35 5.38 -0.66 -1.12
CA SER A 35 5.86 -1.25 0.12
C SER A 35 5.85 -2.77 0.07
N THR A 36 4.81 -3.38 -0.49
CA THR A 36 4.68 -4.84 -0.54
C THR A 36 5.75 -5.49 -1.39
N ILE A 37 6.02 -4.95 -2.58
CA ILE A 37 7.07 -5.44 -3.48
C ILE A 37 8.46 -5.28 -2.85
N THR A 38 8.73 -4.12 -2.23
CA THR A 38 10.03 -3.85 -1.62
C THR A 38 10.28 -4.79 -0.43
N THR A 39 9.28 -4.96 0.44
CA THR A 39 9.38 -5.85 1.60
C THR A 39 9.43 -7.33 1.18
N SER A 40 8.67 -7.76 0.17
CA SER A 40 8.69 -9.15 -0.32
C SER A 40 10.01 -9.50 -0.99
N SER A 41 10.64 -8.55 -1.69
CA SER A 41 11.98 -8.77 -2.26
C SER A 41 13.05 -8.93 -1.19
N GLY A 42 12.94 -8.21 -0.06
CA GLY A 42 13.89 -8.28 1.04
C GLY A 42 13.75 -9.53 1.91
N ILE A 43 12.55 -10.12 1.98
CA ILE A 43 12.27 -11.17 2.98
C ILE A 43 12.98 -12.51 2.69
N ILE A 44 13.26 -12.79 1.42
CA ILE A 44 14.03 -13.98 1.01
C ILE A 44 15.47 -13.88 1.51
N ASN A 45 16.04 -12.67 1.50
CA ASN A 45 17.40 -12.43 1.97
C ASN A 45 17.47 -12.40 3.51
N ALA A 46 16.45 -11.81 4.16
CA ALA A 46 16.35 -11.72 5.60
C ALA A 46 16.14 -13.08 6.31
N ASN A 47 15.38 -14.00 5.70
CA ASN A 47 15.08 -15.31 6.28
C ASN A 47 15.98 -16.46 5.80
N ARG A 48 17.17 -16.15 5.25
CA ARG A 48 18.15 -17.18 4.81
C ARG A 48 18.56 -18.15 5.93
N GLY A 49 18.59 -17.70 7.19
CA GLY A 49 18.88 -18.56 8.35
C GLY A 49 17.83 -19.64 8.58
N LEU A 50 16.55 -19.29 8.42
CA LEU A 50 15.40 -20.22 8.55
C LEU A 50 15.34 -21.22 7.40
N LEU A 51 15.67 -20.78 6.18
CA LEU A 51 15.75 -21.64 4.99
C LEU A 51 16.81 -22.75 5.12
N ASN A 52 17.92 -22.49 5.83
CA ASN A 52 18.97 -23.49 6.06
C ASN A 52 18.62 -24.47 7.20
N GLN A 53 17.67 -24.13 8.07
CA GLN A 53 17.28 -24.95 9.22
C GLN A 53 16.08 -25.85 8.92
N VAL A 54 15.16 -25.40 8.06
CA VAL A 54 13.98 -26.16 7.63
C VAL A 54 13.76 -25.91 6.14
N TYR A 55 13.72 -26.96 5.33
CA TYR A 55 13.38 -26.88 3.91
C TYR A 55 11.90 -26.50 3.74
N LEU A 56 11.61 -25.20 3.75
CA LEU A 56 10.29 -24.66 3.44
C LEU A 56 10.23 -24.20 1.98
N PRO A 57 9.10 -24.41 1.28
CA PRO A 57 8.91 -23.92 -0.08
C PRO A 57 9.05 -22.39 -0.13
N LYS A 58 9.91 -21.90 -1.03
CA LYS A 58 10.36 -20.49 -1.10
C LYS A 58 9.23 -19.45 -1.30
N TRP A 59 8.07 -19.88 -1.81
CA TRP A 59 6.89 -19.05 -2.05
C TRP A 59 6.15 -18.64 -0.76
N ILE A 60 6.34 -19.35 0.35
CA ILE A 60 5.59 -19.10 1.59
C ILE A 60 5.97 -17.74 2.23
N PHE A 61 7.23 -17.32 2.07
CA PHE A 61 7.78 -16.10 2.67
C PHE A 61 7.22 -14.81 2.06
N PRO A 62 7.21 -14.62 0.72
CA PRO A 62 6.56 -13.45 0.14
C PRO A 62 5.03 -13.46 0.42
N LEU A 63 4.42 -14.64 0.56
CA LEU A 63 2.99 -14.77 0.83
C LEU A 63 2.62 -14.23 2.23
N THR A 64 3.47 -14.46 3.25
CA THR A 64 3.29 -13.87 4.58
C THR A 64 3.40 -12.34 4.56
N VAL A 65 4.31 -11.79 3.75
CA VAL A 65 4.46 -10.32 3.58
C VAL A 65 3.24 -9.73 2.91
N VAL A 66 2.76 -10.35 1.83
CA VAL A 66 1.58 -9.88 1.11
C VAL A 66 0.38 -9.87 2.05
N ILE A 67 0.13 -10.94 2.80
CA ILE A 67 -0.97 -11.00 3.78
C ILE A 67 -0.82 -9.91 4.85
N GLY A 68 0.38 -9.71 5.40
CA GLY A 68 0.64 -8.70 6.43
C GLY A 68 0.54 -7.26 5.94
N ASN A 69 0.87 -6.98 4.68
CA ASN A 69 0.67 -5.65 4.10
C ASN A 69 -0.78 -5.46 3.63
N THR A 70 -1.45 -6.51 3.14
CA THR A 70 -2.88 -6.46 2.75
C THR A 70 -3.76 -6.13 3.95
N SER A 71 -3.49 -6.66 5.14
CA SER A 71 -4.24 -6.28 6.35
C SER A 71 -4.07 -4.80 6.70
N LYS A 72 -2.87 -4.23 6.51
CA LYS A 72 -2.64 -2.77 6.65
C LYS A 72 -3.36 -1.95 5.58
N LEU A 73 -3.40 -2.44 4.33
CA LEU A 73 -4.21 -1.83 3.27
C LEU A 73 -5.68 -1.82 3.67
N LEU A 74 -6.19 -2.93 4.20
CA LEU A 74 -7.59 -3.09 4.57
C LEU A 74 -8.02 -2.05 5.60
N ILE A 75 -7.21 -1.84 6.64
CA ILE A 75 -7.44 -0.78 7.64
C ILE A 75 -7.41 0.61 6.99
N SER A 76 -6.41 0.87 6.13
CA SER A 76 -6.29 2.16 5.44
C SER A 76 -7.45 2.43 4.49
N CYS A 77 -7.96 1.38 3.84
CA CYS A 77 -9.11 1.42 2.95
C CYS A 77 -10.40 1.70 3.73
N THR A 78 -10.61 1.04 4.88
CA THR A 78 -11.75 1.30 5.78
C THR A 78 -11.77 2.73 6.28
N VAL A 79 -10.62 3.28 6.70
CA VAL A 79 -10.51 4.69 7.12
C VAL A 79 -10.89 5.64 5.99
N LEU A 80 -10.47 5.32 4.76
CA LEU A 80 -10.80 6.13 3.60
C LEU A 80 -12.31 6.10 3.29
N ILE A 81 -12.93 4.92 3.31
CA ILE A 81 -14.38 4.76 3.12
C ILE A 81 -15.15 5.57 4.18
N LEU A 82 -14.72 5.54 5.45
CA LEU A 82 -15.30 6.36 6.51
C LEU A 82 -15.19 7.87 6.22
N PHE A 83 -14.04 8.32 5.70
CA PHE A 83 -13.85 9.72 5.32
C PHE A 83 -14.76 10.13 4.16
N LEU A 84 -14.97 9.24 3.20
CA LEU A 84 -15.81 9.46 2.03
C LEU A 84 -17.32 9.52 2.39
N ILE A 85 -17.75 8.76 3.40
CA ILE A 85 -19.12 8.82 3.93
C ILE A 85 -19.34 10.06 4.82
N GLY A 86 -18.31 10.51 5.55
CA GLY A 86 -18.42 11.66 6.45
C GLY A 86 -18.27 13.03 5.78
N TYR A 87 -17.62 13.11 4.61
CA TYR A 87 -17.50 14.31 3.77
C TYR A 87 -18.51 14.36 2.60
N GLY A 88 -19.30 13.29 2.42
CA GLY A 88 -20.42 13.26 1.47
C GLY A 88 -21.72 13.78 2.08
#